data_AF-A0A969QJD5-F1
#
_entry.id   AF-A0A969QJD5-F1
#
_cell.length_a   1.000
_cell.length_b   1.000
_cell.length_c   1.000
_cell.angle_alpha   90.00
_cell.angle_beta   90.00
_cell.angle_gamma   90.00
#
_symmetry.space_group_name_H-M   'P 1'
#
loop_
_entity.id
_entity.type
_entity.pdbx_description
1 polymer ?
#
loop_
_entity_poly.entity_id
_entity_poly.type
_entity_poly.pdbx_seq_one_letter_code
_entity_poly.pdbx_strand_id
1 'polypeptide(L)'
;MTTDYNLGRTLRDRYRLTRLLGQGSMGRVYEADDDVLGDVPVAVKFLSQTLLTQGMLARFEQEAKTCAQLGQRSMHIVRVMDYGVDEDGIPFYVMEYLKGESLTEVIKRQALLLPRFLNLTRQICLGLQCAHQGIKMDGMTYPIVHRDIKPSNILVSQDDSLGELVKILDFGIAKILQSEVSQTGCFMGTLAYASPEQMEGHELDARSDIYSLGIMMFQMLTGTMPLLASTQSFGGWYKVHHFHQPKSFEEADPNGKLPKLLEELVVACLAKAPSDRPQTVAEILEALKPLEERYGAGREVARRIEASLSRNLPFKSIVPDLAAETIDSQPKESESLSTDEVFRLVTWPTTMPIAEIVFPKALASEQGTLATLWVMLPTAEIEKRMVCTRYNQFLFMEAPHPMVLWLTVLYNRDHGPRWLPCYLDLKAAPGRQMAMLLGKTGKYNLLFFPKQAAGQCINVQTASIALGQCKLLRDWSNVGSSTQSQPVPEVSKNHLKAALETLKPKILMKLESIHEKGEDSLSQV
;
A
#
# COMPACT_ATOMS: atom_id res chain seq x y z
N MET A 1 -0.47 -9.45 -36.03
CA MET A 1 0.32 -9.29 -34.80
C MET A 1 1.56 -8.52 -35.18
N THR A 2 1.58 -7.22 -34.95
CA THR A 2 2.78 -6.39 -35.12
C THR A 2 3.69 -6.69 -33.95
N THR A 3 4.78 -7.41 -34.19
CA THR A 3 5.89 -7.56 -33.25
C THR A 3 6.42 -6.17 -32.92
N ASP A 4 6.39 -5.79 -31.65
CA ASP A 4 6.96 -4.51 -31.20
C ASP A 4 8.48 -4.57 -31.38
N TYR A 5 9.01 -3.76 -32.29
CA TYR A 5 10.42 -3.75 -32.70
C TYR A 5 11.39 -3.39 -31.56
N ASN A 6 10.88 -2.82 -30.47
CA ASN A 6 11.68 -2.47 -29.31
C ASN A 6 11.94 -3.66 -28.36
N LEU A 7 11.18 -4.75 -28.42
CA LEU A 7 11.38 -5.88 -27.51
C LEU A 7 12.68 -6.62 -27.83
N GLY A 8 13.55 -6.75 -26.82
CA GLY A 8 14.89 -7.33 -26.95
C GLY A 8 15.97 -6.36 -27.45
N ARG A 9 15.61 -5.11 -27.80
CA ARG A 9 16.57 -4.06 -28.16
C ARG A 9 17.32 -3.60 -26.90
N THR A 10 18.63 -3.40 -27.01
CA THR A 10 19.44 -2.80 -25.94
C THR A 10 19.77 -1.35 -26.28
N LEU A 11 19.42 -0.43 -25.38
CA LEU A 11 19.74 0.99 -25.53
C LEU A 11 21.08 1.30 -24.87
N ARG A 12 21.94 2.03 -25.60
CA ARG A 12 23.26 2.48 -25.13
C ARG A 12 24.10 1.34 -24.52
N ASP A 13 24.02 0.15 -25.10
CA ASP A 13 24.70 -1.06 -24.62
C ASP A 13 24.48 -1.36 -23.12
N ARG A 14 23.35 -0.92 -22.57
CA ARG A 14 23.06 -1.00 -21.13
C ARG A 14 21.64 -1.41 -20.79
N TYR A 15 20.64 -0.78 -21.40
CA TYR A 15 19.24 -0.99 -21.02
C TYR A 15 18.55 -1.92 -22.01
N ARG A 16 18.45 -3.21 -21.68
CA ARG A 16 17.82 -4.22 -22.52
C ARG A 16 16.30 -4.21 -22.29
N LEU A 17 15.53 -3.81 -23.29
CA LEU A 17 14.08 -3.70 -23.21
C LEU A 17 13.43 -5.09 -23.18
N THR A 18 12.70 -5.42 -22.11
CA THR A 18 12.15 -6.77 -21.88
C THR A 18 10.65 -6.86 -22.11
N ARG A 19 9.89 -5.80 -21.77
CA ARG A 19 8.43 -5.83 -21.84
C ARG A 19 7.82 -4.45 -22.02
N LEU A 20 6.79 -4.31 -22.85
CA LEU A 20 6.00 -3.08 -22.92
C LEU A 20 5.10 -2.96 -21.66
N LEU A 21 5.26 -1.88 -20.91
CA LEU A 21 4.44 -1.56 -19.72
C LEU A 21 3.22 -0.72 -20.06
N GLY A 22 3.32 0.17 -21.05
CA GLY A 22 2.21 1.03 -21.45
C GLY A 22 2.49 1.86 -22.69
N GLN A 23 1.43 2.26 -23.37
CA GLN A 23 1.47 3.13 -24.54
C GLN A 23 0.37 4.20 -24.43
N GLY A 24 0.72 5.45 -24.71
CA GLY A 24 -0.21 6.57 -24.71
C GLY A 24 0.19 7.66 -25.69
N SER A 25 -0.52 8.79 -25.64
CA SER A 25 -0.25 9.96 -26.50
C SER A 25 1.15 10.55 -26.31
N MET A 26 1.73 10.39 -25.11
CA MET A 26 3.06 10.92 -24.76
C MET A 26 4.20 9.95 -25.07
N GLY A 27 3.90 8.76 -25.59
CA GLY A 27 4.90 7.78 -25.99
C GLY A 27 4.68 6.40 -25.37
N ARG A 28 5.77 5.63 -25.25
CA ARG A 28 5.76 4.22 -24.81
C ARG A 28 6.67 4.02 -23.61
N VAL A 29 6.26 3.16 -22.70
CA VAL A 29 7.02 2.80 -21.51
C VAL A 29 7.31 1.31 -21.54
N TYR A 30 8.57 0.95 -21.36
CA TYR A 30 9.06 -0.42 -21.33
C TYR A 30 9.68 -0.73 -19.97
N GLU A 31 9.55 -1.97 -19.52
CA GLU A 31 10.43 -2.58 -18.55
C GLU A 31 11.73 -2.92 -19.27
N ALA A 32 12.85 -2.70 -18.61
CA ALA A 32 14.16 -3.02 -19.13
C ALA A 32 15.05 -3.53 -18.01
N ASP A 33 16.06 -4.32 -18.37
CA ASP A 33 17.12 -4.72 -17.46
C ASP A 33 18.31 -3.78 -17.67
N ASP A 34 18.87 -3.26 -16.57
CA ASP A 34 20.16 -2.56 -16.59
C ASP A 34 21.28 -3.60 -16.52
N ASP A 35 21.80 -4.00 -17.68
CA ASP A 35 22.80 -5.06 -17.84
C ASP A 35 24.11 -4.71 -17.08
N VAL A 36 24.45 -3.43 -16.97
CA VAL A 36 25.66 -2.95 -16.27
C VAL A 36 25.52 -3.05 -14.75
N LEU A 37 24.29 -2.94 -14.23
CA LEU A 37 24.00 -3.09 -12.80
C LEU A 37 23.57 -4.51 -12.40
N GLY A 38 23.79 -5.51 -13.27
CA GLY A 38 23.46 -6.91 -12.98
C GLY A 38 21.97 -7.21 -13.16
N ASP A 39 21.42 -6.81 -14.31
CA ASP A 39 20.02 -7.01 -14.71
C ASP A 39 19.01 -6.40 -13.72
N VAL A 40 19.35 -5.25 -13.12
CA VAL A 40 18.43 -4.53 -12.23
C VAL A 40 17.28 -3.97 -13.06
N PRO A 41 16.00 -4.22 -12.69
CA PRO A 41 14.88 -3.76 -13.49
C PRO A 41 14.71 -2.24 -13.39
N VAL A 42 14.52 -1.62 -14.55
CA VAL A 42 14.26 -0.19 -14.74
C VAL A 42 13.06 0.01 -15.66
N ALA A 43 12.47 1.20 -15.64
CA ALA A 43 11.45 1.59 -16.60
C ALA A 43 12.02 2.62 -17.58
N VAL A 44 11.86 2.38 -18.89
CA VAL A 44 12.34 3.26 -19.95
C VAL A 44 11.16 3.85 -20.69
N LYS A 45 11.03 5.18 -20.68
CA LYS A 45 9.98 5.89 -21.39
C LYS A 45 10.53 6.61 -22.60
N PHE A 46 10.05 6.23 -23.79
CA PHE A 46 10.28 6.93 -25.05
C PHE A 46 9.23 8.01 -25.25
N LEU A 47 9.66 9.17 -25.73
CA LEU A 47 8.74 10.21 -26.16
C LEU A 47 8.17 9.92 -27.55
N SER A 48 6.91 10.31 -27.78
CA SER A 48 6.29 10.18 -29.09
C SER A 48 7.02 11.02 -30.14
N GLN A 49 7.31 10.43 -31.31
CA GLN A 49 8.00 11.09 -32.42
C GLN A 49 7.20 12.29 -32.97
N THR A 50 5.86 12.25 -32.85
CA THR A 50 4.97 13.37 -33.21
C THR A 50 5.15 14.61 -32.34
N LEU A 51 5.83 14.47 -31.20
CA LEU A 51 6.14 15.59 -30.33
C LEU A 51 7.46 16.25 -30.73
N LEU A 52 8.33 15.65 -31.54
CA LEU A 52 9.68 16.19 -31.77
C LEU A 52 9.67 17.43 -32.68
N THR A 53 9.92 18.61 -32.11
CA THR A 53 10.16 19.87 -32.84
C THR A 53 11.52 20.49 -32.46
N GLN A 54 11.98 21.51 -33.19
CA GLN A 54 13.26 22.20 -32.90
C GLN A 54 13.23 22.80 -31.47
N GLY A 55 14.27 22.54 -30.67
CA GLY A 55 14.39 23.02 -29.28
C GLY A 55 13.77 22.11 -28.21
N MET A 56 13.03 21.07 -28.59
CA MET A 56 12.41 20.15 -27.62
C MET A 56 13.37 19.18 -26.94
N LEU A 57 14.51 18.89 -27.56
CA LEU A 57 15.58 18.09 -26.94
C LEU A 57 16.17 18.79 -25.70
N ALA A 58 16.57 20.06 -25.82
CA ALA A 58 17.16 20.80 -24.70
C ALA A 58 16.17 20.94 -23.52
N ARG A 59 14.89 21.13 -23.81
CA ARG A 59 13.84 21.16 -22.79
C ARG A 59 13.60 19.79 -22.18
N PHE A 60 13.58 18.72 -22.98
CA PHE A 60 13.50 17.35 -22.48
C PHE A 60 14.64 17.04 -21.49
N GLU A 61 15.87 17.40 -21.84
CA GLU A 61 17.01 17.23 -20.94
C GLU A 61 16.85 18.03 -19.64
N GLN A 62 16.36 19.27 -19.74
CA GLN A 62 16.10 20.10 -18.56
C GLN A 62 15.03 19.47 -17.65
N GLU A 63 13.95 18.93 -18.23
CA GLU A 63 12.88 18.27 -17.48
C GLU A 63 13.33 16.95 -16.84
N ALA A 64 14.13 16.16 -17.55
CA ALA A 64 14.72 14.94 -16.99
C ALA A 64 15.63 15.27 -15.78
N LYS A 65 16.42 16.34 -15.86
CA LYS A 65 17.24 16.85 -14.75
C LYS A 65 16.37 17.31 -13.58
N THR A 66 15.32 18.09 -13.84
CA THR A 66 14.34 18.52 -12.82
C THR A 66 13.71 17.33 -12.11
N CYS A 67 13.23 16.33 -12.86
CA CYS A 67 12.64 15.12 -12.31
C CYS A 67 13.64 14.30 -11.48
N ALA A 68 14.89 14.20 -11.94
CA ALA A 68 15.95 13.52 -11.20
C ALA A 68 16.23 14.20 -9.85
N GLN A 69 16.33 15.53 -9.83
CA GLN A 69 16.53 16.31 -8.60
C GLN A 69 15.34 16.18 -7.64
N LEU A 70 14.11 16.23 -8.16
CA LEU A 70 12.90 16.07 -7.36
C LEU A 70 12.79 14.66 -6.75
N GLY A 71 13.03 13.62 -7.55
CA GLY A 71 13.01 12.23 -7.10
C GLY A 71 14.11 11.89 -6.07
N GLN A 72 15.21 12.64 -6.05
CA GLN A 72 16.22 12.55 -4.98
C GLN A 72 15.75 13.19 -3.67
N ARG A 73 14.93 14.25 -3.74
CA ARG A 73 14.48 15.01 -2.57
C ARG A 73 13.22 14.43 -1.92
N SER A 74 12.37 13.77 -2.70
CA SER A 74 11.13 13.20 -2.19
C SER A 74 10.96 11.76 -2.63
N MET A 75 10.77 10.88 -1.65
CA MET A 75 10.40 9.49 -1.87
C MET A 75 9.02 9.33 -2.55
N HIS A 76 8.19 10.38 -2.56
CA HIS A 76 6.88 10.38 -3.20
C HIS A 76 6.91 10.84 -4.66
N ILE A 77 8.09 11.05 -5.23
CA ILE A 77 8.30 11.37 -6.64
C ILE A 77 9.10 10.24 -7.27
N VAL A 78 8.75 9.87 -8.51
CA VAL A 78 9.52 8.87 -9.26
C VAL A 78 10.94 9.36 -9.53
N ARG A 79 11.92 8.50 -9.26
CA ARG A 79 13.33 8.81 -9.51
C ARG A 79 13.69 8.54 -10.96
N VAL A 80 14.00 9.61 -11.69
CA VAL A 80 14.70 9.53 -12.98
C VAL A 80 16.19 9.33 -12.71
N MET A 81 16.78 8.35 -13.40
CA MET A 81 18.16 7.88 -13.18
C MET A 81 19.07 8.24 -14.35
N ASP A 82 18.54 8.22 -15.57
CA ASP A 82 19.31 8.49 -16.80
C ASP A 82 18.38 9.03 -17.88
N TYR A 83 18.95 9.67 -18.90
CA TYR A 83 18.24 10.10 -20.09
C TYR A 83 19.14 10.07 -21.33
N GLY A 84 18.52 9.95 -22.49
CA GLY A 84 19.26 9.85 -23.73
C GLY A 84 18.41 9.98 -24.97
N VAL A 85 19.06 9.67 -26.09
CA VAL A 85 18.47 9.62 -27.42
C VAL A 85 18.91 8.29 -28.02
N ASP A 86 17.98 7.59 -28.67
CA ASP A 86 18.28 6.36 -29.38
C ASP A 86 18.92 6.61 -30.76
N GLU A 87 19.19 5.54 -31.50
CA GLU A 87 19.83 5.60 -32.82
C GLU A 87 18.98 6.33 -33.88
N ASP A 88 17.66 6.40 -33.67
CA ASP A 88 16.70 7.05 -34.56
C ASP A 88 16.42 8.51 -34.15
N GLY A 89 17.16 9.03 -33.16
CA GLY A 89 16.96 10.39 -32.66
C GLY A 89 15.79 10.53 -31.68
N ILE A 90 15.22 9.42 -31.18
CA ILE A 90 14.08 9.43 -30.28
C ILE A 90 14.55 9.59 -28.82
N PRO A 91 14.12 10.64 -28.10
CA PRO A 91 14.48 10.83 -26.71
C PRO A 91 13.82 9.79 -25.81
N PHE A 92 14.59 9.29 -24.85
CA PHE A 92 14.10 8.43 -23.79
C PHE A 92 14.69 8.83 -22.44
N TYR A 93 14.02 8.45 -21.36
CA TYR A 93 14.59 8.51 -20.03
C TYR A 93 14.31 7.22 -19.27
N VAL A 94 15.21 6.95 -18.32
CA VAL A 94 15.23 5.76 -17.49
C VAL A 94 14.86 6.18 -16.08
N MET A 95 13.89 5.49 -15.49
CA MET A 95 13.40 5.73 -14.14
C MET A 95 13.32 4.43 -13.35
N GLU A 96 13.23 4.55 -12.03
CA GLU A 96 13.07 3.39 -11.16
C GLU A 96 11.88 2.54 -11.60
N TYR A 97 12.06 1.21 -11.66
CA TYR A 97 10.95 0.33 -11.93
C TYR A 97 10.09 0.17 -10.68
N LEU A 98 8.85 0.62 -10.77
CA LEU A 98 7.90 0.57 -9.67
C LEU A 98 6.91 -0.58 -9.85
N LYS A 99 6.89 -1.50 -8.88
CA LYS A 99 5.91 -2.58 -8.80
C LYS A 99 4.68 -2.08 -8.02
N GLY A 100 3.65 -1.67 -8.74
CA GLY A 100 2.43 -1.13 -8.15
C GLY A 100 1.30 -1.01 -9.16
N GLU A 101 0.17 -0.48 -8.70
CA GLU A 101 -0.99 -0.19 -9.53
C GLU A 101 -1.17 1.33 -9.64
N SER A 102 -1.67 1.82 -10.78
CA SER A 102 -2.05 3.23 -10.86
C SER A 102 -3.26 3.50 -9.98
N LEU A 103 -3.38 4.72 -9.45
CA LEU A 103 -4.52 5.12 -8.65
C LEU A 103 -5.82 5.03 -9.46
N THR A 104 -5.77 5.13 -10.80
CA THR A 104 -6.90 4.81 -11.68
C THR A 104 -7.44 3.39 -11.43
N GLU A 105 -6.57 2.38 -11.43
CA GLU A 105 -6.99 0.99 -11.22
C GLU A 105 -7.44 0.75 -9.78
N VAL A 106 -6.85 1.46 -8.82
CA VAL A 106 -7.28 1.42 -7.42
C VAL A 106 -8.71 1.96 -7.26
N ILE A 107 -9.01 3.14 -7.83
CA ILE A 107 -10.33 3.78 -7.74
C ILE A 107 -11.41 2.99 -8.51
N LYS A 108 -11.07 2.42 -9.67
CA LYS A 108 -12.01 1.61 -10.48
C LYS A 108 -12.61 0.43 -9.72
N ARG A 109 -11.89 -0.14 -8.75
CA ARG A 109 -12.37 -1.28 -7.96
C ARG A 109 -13.45 -0.86 -6.98
N GLN A 110 -13.21 0.25 -6.27
CA GLN A 110 -14.12 0.85 -5.31
C GLN A 110 -13.57 2.21 -4.86
N ALA A 111 -14.47 3.04 -4.34
CA ALA A 111 -14.09 4.22 -3.56
C ALA A 111 -13.18 3.85 -2.38
N LEU A 112 -12.30 4.77 -2.01
CA LEU A 112 -11.35 4.58 -0.92
C LEU A 112 -12.00 4.84 0.43
N LEU A 113 -11.76 3.91 1.36
CA LEU A 113 -12.09 4.12 2.76
C LEU A 113 -11.25 5.26 3.34
N LEU A 114 -11.85 6.03 4.25
CA LEU A 114 -11.28 7.26 4.79
C LEU A 114 -9.82 7.13 5.29
N PRO A 115 -9.41 6.09 6.06
CA PRO A 115 -8.01 5.98 6.50
C PRO A 115 -7.01 5.82 5.35
N ARG A 116 -7.37 5.04 4.31
CA ARG A 116 -6.54 4.85 3.12
C ARG A 116 -6.52 6.10 2.26
N PHE A 117 -7.67 6.76 2.09
CA PHE A 117 -7.75 8.05 1.43
C PHE A 117 -6.81 9.08 2.08
N LEU A 118 -6.90 9.27 3.40
CA LEU A 118 -6.06 10.22 4.14
C LEU A 118 -4.58 9.90 3.95
N ASN A 119 -4.21 8.62 4.07
CA ASN A 119 -2.83 8.19 3.88
C ASN A 119 -2.29 8.49 2.47
N LEU A 120 -3.01 8.10 1.41
CA LEU A 120 -2.55 8.32 0.04
C LEU A 120 -2.53 9.83 -0.30
N THR A 121 -3.57 10.57 0.09
CA THR A 121 -3.66 12.03 -0.15
C THR A 121 -2.51 12.76 0.53
N ARG A 122 -2.15 12.40 1.77
CA ARG A 122 -1.00 12.97 2.47
C ARG A 122 0.30 12.75 1.69
N GLN A 123 0.55 11.53 1.21
CA GLN A 123 1.76 11.22 0.44
C GLN A 123 1.83 11.99 -0.89
N ILE A 124 0.69 12.12 -1.59
CA ILE A 124 0.58 12.95 -2.80
C ILE A 124 0.89 14.42 -2.47
N CYS A 125 0.33 14.93 -1.38
CA CYS A 125 0.57 16.30 -0.93
C CYS A 125 2.05 16.53 -0.58
N LEU A 126 2.72 15.58 0.07
CA LEU A 126 4.16 15.66 0.37
C LEU A 126 5.01 15.68 -0.91
N GLY A 127 4.66 14.87 -1.91
CA GLY A 127 5.30 14.91 -3.23
C GLY A 127 5.12 16.26 -3.93
N LEU A 128 3.88 16.75 -3.99
CA LEU A 128 3.57 18.06 -4.58
C LEU A 128 4.26 19.21 -3.84
N GLN A 129 4.24 19.20 -2.51
CA GLN A 129 4.91 20.20 -1.68
C GLN A 129 6.41 20.27 -2.00
N CYS A 130 7.09 19.13 -2.15
CA CYS A 130 8.50 19.11 -2.53
C CYS A 130 8.75 19.77 -3.90
N ALA A 131 7.87 19.55 -4.87
CA ALA A 131 7.97 20.16 -6.19
C ALA A 131 7.68 21.67 -6.16
N HIS A 132 6.62 22.08 -5.46
CA HIS A 132 6.21 23.48 -5.32
C HIS A 132 7.21 24.32 -4.54
N GLN A 133 7.94 23.73 -3.59
CA GLN A 133 9.09 24.38 -2.93
C GLN A 133 10.23 24.69 -3.91
N GLY A 134 10.24 24.04 -5.07
CA GLY A 134 11.11 24.36 -6.18
C GLY A 134 12.52 23.81 -6.07
N ILE A 135 13.23 23.80 -7.18
CA ILE A 135 14.63 23.35 -7.28
C ILE A 135 15.58 24.55 -7.42
N LYS A 136 16.81 24.39 -6.97
CA LYS A 136 17.84 25.44 -7.09
C LYS A 136 18.49 25.37 -8.46
N MET A 137 18.41 26.46 -9.21
CA MET A 137 19.12 26.67 -10.48
C MET A 137 19.71 28.08 -10.45
N ASP A 138 21.00 28.22 -10.79
CA ASP A 138 21.70 29.51 -10.85
C ASP A 138 21.56 30.39 -9.58
N GLY A 139 21.50 29.75 -8.41
CA GLY A 139 21.36 30.44 -7.12
C GLY A 139 19.93 30.87 -6.76
N MET A 140 18.95 30.67 -7.66
CA MET A 140 17.53 30.93 -7.43
C MET A 140 16.75 29.63 -7.24
N THR A 141 15.65 29.69 -6.48
CA THR A 141 14.73 28.57 -6.30
C THR A 141 13.53 28.74 -7.22
N TYR A 142 13.29 27.78 -8.11
CA TYR A 142 12.20 27.80 -9.08
C TYR A 142 11.14 26.76 -8.71
N PRO A 143 9.91 27.18 -8.33
CA PRO A 143 8.79 26.27 -8.09
C PRO A 143 8.49 25.41 -9.32
N ILE A 144 8.26 24.11 -9.10
CA ILE A 144 7.89 23.18 -10.17
C ILE A 144 6.40 22.83 -10.04
N VAL A 145 5.60 23.24 -11.02
CA VAL A 145 4.17 22.88 -11.13
C VAL A 145 4.05 21.64 -12.00
N HIS A 146 3.26 20.66 -11.58
CA HIS A 146 3.14 19.37 -12.28
C HIS A 146 2.26 19.45 -13.54
N ARG A 147 1.15 20.21 -13.51
CA ARG A 147 0.25 20.50 -14.65
C ARG A 147 -0.53 19.32 -15.23
N ASP A 148 -0.46 18.13 -14.63
CA ASP A 148 -1.16 16.92 -15.08
C ASP A 148 -1.46 15.95 -13.92
N ILE A 149 -1.86 16.49 -12.78
CA ILE A 149 -2.27 15.66 -11.64
C ILE A 149 -3.59 14.95 -11.98
N LYS A 150 -3.52 13.62 -11.99
CA LYS A 150 -4.65 12.72 -12.24
C LYS A 150 -4.32 11.31 -11.76
N PRO A 151 -5.31 10.43 -11.51
CA PRO A 151 -5.07 9.11 -10.96
C PRO A 151 -4.12 8.22 -11.78
N SER A 152 -4.02 8.40 -13.10
CA SER A 152 -3.12 7.59 -13.93
C SER A 152 -1.64 7.95 -13.76
N ASN A 153 -1.34 9.14 -13.22
CA ASN A 153 0.01 9.62 -12.95
C ASN A 153 0.39 9.43 -11.47
N ILE A 154 -0.44 8.76 -10.69
CA ILE A 154 -0.15 8.38 -9.31
C ILE A 154 -0.05 6.87 -9.28
N LEU A 155 1.11 6.35 -8.88
CA LEU A 155 1.31 4.93 -8.65
C LEU A 155 1.25 4.63 -7.15
N VAL A 156 0.54 3.57 -6.79
CA VAL A 156 0.50 3.01 -5.44
C VAL A 156 1.26 1.68 -5.46
N SER A 157 2.44 1.67 -4.86
CA SER A 157 3.25 0.47 -4.67
C SER A 157 3.19 -0.01 -3.21
N GLN A 158 3.58 -1.26 -2.99
CA GLN A 158 3.76 -1.78 -1.65
C GLN A 158 5.25 -1.68 -1.29
N ASP A 159 5.56 -0.85 -0.30
CA ASP A 159 6.85 -0.83 0.36
C ASP A 159 6.81 -1.76 1.59
N ASP A 160 7.84 -2.58 1.76
CA ASP A 160 7.93 -3.56 2.83
C ASP A 160 8.08 -2.92 4.22
N SER A 161 8.59 -1.68 4.29
CA SER A 161 8.85 -0.95 5.55
C SER A 161 7.78 0.11 5.85
N LEU A 162 7.30 0.79 4.81
CA LEU A 162 6.43 1.96 4.94
C LEU A 162 4.96 1.67 4.64
N GLY A 163 4.65 0.48 4.13
CA GLY A 163 3.29 0.11 3.72
C GLY A 163 2.99 0.57 2.31
N GLU A 164 1.78 1.06 2.05
CA GLU A 164 1.48 1.65 0.74
C GLU A 164 2.34 2.90 0.53
N LEU A 165 3.10 2.91 -0.57
CA LEU A 165 3.92 4.03 -0.99
C LEU A 165 3.33 4.64 -2.25
N VAL A 166 3.05 5.94 -2.21
CA VAL A 166 2.65 6.71 -3.38
C VAL A 166 3.87 7.29 -4.08
N LYS A 167 3.90 7.13 -5.40
CA LYS A 167 4.86 7.75 -6.32
C LYS A 167 4.11 8.57 -7.35
N ILE A 168 4.39 9.87 -7.38
CA ILE A 168 3.94 10.79 -8.43
C ILE A 168 4.84 10.57 -9.65
N LEU A 169 4.21 10.27 -10.78
CA LEU A 169 4.85 10.05 -12.07
C LEU A 169 4.74 11.30 -12.93
N ASP A 170 5.65 11.47 -13.89
CA ASP A 170 5.50 12.39 -15.01
C ASP A 170 5.24 13.86 -14.63
N PHE A 171 6.24 14.55 -14.05
CA PHE A 171 6.22 16.00 -13.80
C PHE A 171 6.26 16.83 -15.10
N GLY A 172 5.25 16.66 -15.96
CA GLY A 172 4.99 17.57 -17.06
C GLY A 172 6.03 17.56 -18.19
N ILE A 173 6.93 16.56 -18.26
CA ILE A 173 7.99 16.43 -19.29
C ILE A 173 7.45 16.71 -20.71
N ALA A 174 6.20 16.36 -21.01
CA ALA A 174 5.59 16.58 -22.32
C ALA A 174 4.77 17.88 -22.47
N LYS A 175 4.35 18.56 -21.39
CA LYS A 175 3.42 19.71 -21.46
C LYS A 175 4.10 21.07 -21.50
N ILE A 176 5.28 21.23 -20.89
CA ILE A 176 6.12 22.44 -21.05
C ILE A 176 6.65 22.57 -22.49
N LEU A 177 6.76 21.43 -23.18
CA LEU A 177 7.12 21.36 -24.59
C LEU A 177 6.00 21.83 -25.53
N GLN A 178 4.74 21.84 -25.07
CA GLN A 178 3.57 22.17 -25.90
C GLN A 178 3.06 23.61 -25.73
N SER A 179 3.46 24.32 -24.67
CA SER A 179 2.92 25.66 -24.35
C SER A 179 3.26 26.74 -25.39
N GLU A 180 4.21 26.52 -26.30
CA GLU A 180 4.51 27.45 -27.41
C GLU A 180 3.97 26.99 -28.77
N VAL A 181 3.69 25.69 -28.96
CA VAL A 181 3.17 25.17 -30.24
C VAL A 181 1.67 25.43 -30.38
N SER A 182 0.95 25.60 -29.27
CA SER A 182 -0.49 25.83 -29.26
C SER A 182 -0.87 27.31 -29.35
N GLN A 183 -0.48 27.99 -30.44
CA GLN A 183 -1.31 29.09 -30.99
C GLN A 183 -2.54 28.57 -31.77
N THR A 184 -2.74 27.26 -31.83
CA THR A 184 -3.78 26.58 -32.63
C THR A 184 -4.81 25.79 -31.82
N GLY A 185 -4.97 26.05 -30.51
CA GLY A 185 -6.15 25.62 -29.76
C GLY A 185 -6.29 24.11 -29.51
N CYS A 186 -5.21 23.33 -29.59
CA CYS A 186 -5.24 21.91 -29.22
C CYS A 186 -4.73 21.72 -27.78
N PHE A 187 -5.66 21.61 -26.84
CA PHE A 187 -5.36 21.24 -25.45
C PHE A 187 -5.03 19.73 -25.38
N MET A 188 -3.78 19.37 -25.07
CA MET A 188 -3.33 17.96 -25.04
C MET A 188 -3.18 17.37 -23.63
N GLY A 189 -3.94 17.88 -22.66
CA GLY A 189 -4.11 17.27 -21.34
C GLY A 189 -5.39 16.43 -21.23
N THR A 190 -5.50 15.61 -20.18
CA THR A 190 -6.79 15.03 -19.80
C THR A 190 -7.67 16.16 -19.27
N LEU A 191 -8.47 16.76 -20.15
CA LEU A 191 -9.34 17.92 -19.88
C LEU A 191 -10.13 17.79 -18.57
N ALA A 192 -10.54 16.57 -18.22
CA ALA A 192 -11.32 16.25 -17.04
C ALA A 192 -10.69 16.63 -15.69
N TYR A 193 -9.37 16.86 -15.62
CA TYR A 193 -8.67 17.28 -14.39
C TYR A 193 -8.03 18.66 -14.51
N ALA A 194 -8.20 19.34 -15.64
CA ALA A 194 -7.56 20.63 -15.90
C ALA A 194 -8.21 21.74 -15.06
N SER A 195 -7.39 22.63 -14.52
CA SER A 195 -7.88 23.85 -13.87
C SER A 195 -8.42 24.86 -14.89
N PRO A 196 -9.37 25.74 -14.51
CA PRO A 196 -9.88 26.79 -15.39
C PRO A 196 -8.78 27.61 -16.05
N GLU A 197 -7.82 28.10 -15.27
CA GLU A 197 -6.70 28.92 -15.76
C GLU A 197 -5.75 28.16 -16.71
N GLN A 198 -5.63 26.84 -16.53
CA GLN A 198 -4.88 25.98 -17.46
C GLN A 198 -5.59 25.82 -18.79
N MET A 199 -6.92 25.81 -18.80
CA MET A 199 -7.69 25.79 -20.05
C MET A 199 -7.63 27.14 -20.78
N GLU A 200 -7.48 28.24 -20.04
CA GLU A 200 -7.30 29.59 -20.59
C GLU A 200 -5.88 29.86 -21.10
N GLY A 201 -4.92 28.99 -20.78
CA GLY A 201 -3.52 29.14 -21.18
C GLY A 201 -2.78 30.21 -20.37
N HIS A 202 -3.28 30.55 -19.19
CA HIS A 202 -2.60 31.46 -18.26
C HIS A 202 -1.33 30.83 -17.68
N GLU A 203 -0.45 31.65 -17.12
CA GLU A 203 0.66 31.16 -16.31
C GLU A 203 0.13 30.38 -15.10
N LEU A 204 0.70 29.20 -14.88
CA LEU A 204 0.25 28.28 -13.84
C LEU A 204 1.18 28.34 -12.64
N ASP A 205 0.56 28.35 -11.46
CA ASP A 205 1.23 28.14 -10.18
C ASP A 205 0.73 26.86 -9.49
N ALA A 206 1.20 26.62 -8.26
CA ALA A 206 0.85 25.47 -7.45
C ALA A 206 -0.67 25.26 -7.27
N ARG A 207 -1.48 26.33 -7.34
CA ARG A 207 -2.94 26.28 -7.15
C ARG A 207 -3.65 25.60 -8.31
N SER A 208 -3.00 25.51 -9.47
CA SER A 208 -3.44 24.70 -10.59
C SER A 208 -3.43 23.21 -10.25
N ASP A 209 -2.33 22.73 -9.65
CA ASP A 209 -2.23 21.33 -9.19
C ASP A 209 -3.20 21.05 -8.04
N ILE A 210 -3.48 22.02 -7.17
CA ILE A 210 -4.46 21.91 -6.08
C ILE A 210 -5.88 21.67 -6.62
N TYR A 211 -6.25 22.34 -7.72
CA TYR A 211 -7.54 22.10 -8.36
C TYR A 211 -7.65 20.67 -8.90
N SER A 212 -6.63 20.22 -9.63
CA SER A 212 -6.55 18.86 -10.15
C SER A 212 -6.57 17.81 -9.02
N LEU A 213 -5.87 18.10 -7.91
CA LEU A 213 -5.90 17.28 -6.70
C LEU A 213 -7.32 17.24 -6.10
N GLY A 214 -8.05 18.36 -6.06
CA GLY A 214 -9.44 18.43 -5.63
C GLY A 214 -10.35 17.47 -6.40
N ILE A 215 -10.21 17.45 -7.74
CA ILE A 215 -10.96 16.52 -8.60
C ILE A 215 -10.62 15.08 -8.26
N MET A 216 -9.33 14.78 -8.13
CA MET A 216 -8.85 13.45 -7.80
C MET A 216 -9.29 13.00 -6.41
N MET A 217 -9.26 13.87 -5.39
CA MET A 217 -9.71 13.57 -4.03
C MET A 217 -11.20 13.24 -4.00
N PHE A 218 -12.03 14.02 -4.69
CA PHE A 218 -13.45 13.72 -4.83
C PHE A 218 -13.67 12.33 -5.44
N GLN A 219 -12.94 12.02 -6.50
CA GLN A 219 -13.03 10.73 -7.17
C GLN A 219 -12.52 9.57 -6.32
N MET A 220 -11.47 9.78 -5.53
CA MET A 220 -10.99 8.79 -4.57
C MET A 220 -12.06 8.47 -3.52
N LEU A 221 -12.79 9.47 -3.03
CA LEU A 221 -13.80 9.31 -1.98
C LEU A 221 -15.11 8.73 -2.49
N THR A 222 -15.50 9.02 -3.73
CA THR A 222 -16.84 8.66 -4.26
C THR A 222 -16.80 7.61 -5.38
N GLY A 223 -15.63 7.35 -5.96
CA GLY A 223 -15.48 6.54 -7.17
C GLY A 223 -15.95 7.24 -8.46
N THR A 224 -16.48 8.47 -8.38
CA THR A 224 -17.08 9.19 -9.52
C THR A 224 -16.46 10.58 -9.71
N MET A 225 -16.60 11.15 -10.90
CA MET A 225 -16.09 12.51 -11.16
C MET A 225 -17.02 13.58 -10.59
N PRO A 226 -16.49 14.65 -9.98
CA PRO A 226 -17.31 15.77 -9.50
C PRO A 226 -17.93 16.58 -10.65
N LEU A 227 -17.31 16.53 -11.83
CA LEU A 227 -17.64 17.32 -13.00
C LEU A 227 -17.65 16.41 -14.23
N LEU A 228 -18.71 16.48 -15.03
CA LEU A 228 -18.87 15.68 -16.25
C LEU A 228 -19.32 16.58 -17.40
N ALA A 229 -18.52 16.65 -18.46
CA ALA A 229 -18.88 17.36 -19.68
C ALA A 229 -19.90 16.57 -20.51
N SER A 230 -20.89 17.27 -21.07
CA SER A 230 -21.87 16.69 -22.00
C SER A 230 -21.24 16.22 -23.31
N THR A 231 -20.09 16.79 -23.69
CA THR A 231 -19.27 16.34 -24.82
C THR A 231 -17.81 16.29 -24.39
N GLN A 232 -17.05 15.33 -24.92
CA GLN A 232 -15.61 15.22 -24.65
C GLN A 232 -14.77 16.26 -25.43
N SER A 233 -15.38 17.37 -25.83
CA SER A 233 -14.72 18.47 -26.53
C SER A 233 -14.07 19.44 -25.55
N PHE A 234 -13.11 20.21 -26.02
CA PHE A 234 -12.52 21.31 -25.24
C PHE A 234 -13.60 22.25 -24.71
N GLY A 235 -14.54 22.69 -25.55
CA GLY A 235 -15.61 23.60 -25.16
C GLY A 235 -16.57 23.01 -24.11
N GLY A 236 -16.85 21.70 -24.19
CA GLY A 236 -17.65 20.99 -23.19
C GLY A 236 -16.99 21.01 -21.81
N TRP A 237 -15.70 20.63 -21.75
CA TRP A 237 -14.93 20.67 -20.51
C TRP A 237 -14.70 22.10 -20.01
N TYR A 238 -14.44 23.05 -20.91
CA TYR A 238 -14.28 24.47 -20.57
C TYR A 238 -15.51 24.98 -19.82
N LYS A 239 -16.71 24.74 -20.38
CA LYS A 239 -17.97 25.15 -19.76
C LYS A 239 -18.18 24.55 -18.37
N VAL A 240 -17.82 23.28 -18.19
CA VAL A 240 -17.99 22.58 -16.91
C VAL A 240 -16.99 23.09 -15.86
N HIS A 241 -15.72 23.22 -16.22
CA HIS A 241 -14.71 23.69 -15.28
C HIS A 241 -14.95 25.13 -14.85
N HIS A 242 -15.46 26.01 -15.72
CA HIS A 242 -15.67 27.44 -15.40
C HIS A 242 -17.01 27.72 -14.71
N PHE A 243 -18.10 27.09 -15.16
CA PHE A 243 -19.44 27.57 -14.81
C PHE A 243 -20.28 26.58 -14.01
N HIS A 244 -19.92 25.30 -13.97
CA HIS A 244 -20.72 24.30 -13.26
C HIS A 244 -20.18 24.09 -11.84
N GLN A 245 -21.11 23.93 -10.90
CA GLN A 245 -20.79 23.46 -9.57
C GLN A 245 -20.46 21.97 -9.60
N PRO A 246 -19.47 21.51 -8.80
CA PRO A 246 -19.23 20.08 -8.65
C PRO A 246 -20.44 19.41 -8.01
N LYS A 247 -20.65 18.13 -8.32
CA LYS A 247 -21.62 17.28 -7.62
C LYS A 247 -21.36 17.32 -6.12
N SER A 248 -22.44 17.29 -5.32
CA SER A 248 -22.29 17.18 -3.88
C SER A 248 -21.86 15.76 -3.48
N PHE A 249 -21.25 15.62 -2.31
CA PHE A 249 -20.93 14.30 -1.76
C PHE A 249 -22.20 13.51 -1.43
N GLU A 250 -23.27 14.17 -0.99
CA GLU A 250 -24.57 13.55 -0.72
C GLU A 250 -25.19 12.93 -2.00
N GLU A 251 -25.05 13.58 -3.15
CA GLU A 251 -25.50 13.05 -4.43
C GLU A 251 -24.62 11.90 -4.93
N ALA A 252 -23.31 11.98 -4.69
CA ALA A 252 -22.33 11.01 -5.20
C ALA A 252 -22.24 9.74 -4.34
N ASP A 253 -22.43 9.86 -3.02
CA ASP A 253 -22.48 8.75 -2.07
C ASP A 253 -23.51 9.01 -0.96
N PRO A 254 -24.81 8.77 -1.22
CA PRO A 254 -25.89 9.06 -0.27
C PRO A 254 -25.79 8.33 1.07
N ASN A 255 -25.02 7.24 1.14
CA ASN A 255 -24.81 6.44 2.35
C ASN A 255 -23.44 6.73 3.00
N GLY A 256 -22.56 7.46 2.31
CA GLY A 256 -21.21 7.80 2.73
C GLY A 256 -21.19 8.97 3.69
N LYS A 257 -21.14 8.68 4.99
CA LYS A 257 -20.91 9.72 6.00
C LYS A 257 -19.45 10.18 5.96
N LEU A 258 -19.19 11.29 5.28
CA LEU A 258 -17.90 11.96 5.29
C LEU A 258 -17.84 13.03 6.40
N PRO A 259 -16.66 13.26 7.02
CA PRO A 259 -16.50 14.38 7.93
C PRO A 259 -16.69 15.70 7.18
N LYS A 260 -17.48 16.62 7.73
CA LYS A 260 -17.81 17.89 7.06
C LYS A 260 -16.58 18.70 6.65
N LEU A 261 -15.57 18.73 7.53
CA LEU A 261 -14.27 19.36 7.27
C LEU A 261 -13.59 18.83 6.00
N LEU A 262 -13.72 17.53 5.71
CA LEU A 262 -13.13 16.93 4.52
C LEU A 262 -13.90 17.34 3.26
N GLU A 263 -15.22 17.37 3.32
CA GLU A 263 -16.05 17.84 2.20
C GLU A 263 -15.70 19.29 1.85
N GLU A 264 -15.65 20.15 2.85
CA GLU A 264 -15.31 21.57 2.71
C GLU A 264 -13.92 21.77 2.12
N LEU A 265 -12.93 20.98 2.56
CA LEU A 265 -11.58 21.02 2.01
C LEU A 265 -11.56 20.64 0.52
N VAL A 266 -12.23 19.55 0.13
CA VAL A 266 -12.27 19.10 -1.27
C VAL A 266 -13.01 20.14 -2.13
N VAL A 267 -14.12 20.69 -1.65
CA VAL A 267 -14.87 21.75 -2.34
C VAL A 267 -14.03 23.03 -2.48
N ALA A 268 -13.29 23.42 -1.45
CA ALA A 268 -12.39 24.58 -1.52
C ALA A 268 -11.29 24.39 -2.58
N CYS A 269 -10.73 23.19 -2.72
CA CYS A 269 -9.77 22.91 -3.81
C CYS A 269 -10.39 23.08 -5.20
N LEU A 270 -11.70 22.85 -5.34
CA LEU A 270 -12.45 22.95 -6.60
C LEU A 270 -12.98 24.37 -6.90
N ALA A 271 -12.61 25.37 -6.10
CA ALA A 271 -12.99 26.75 -6.35
C ALA A 271 -12.48 27.22 -7.73
N LYS A 272 -13.30 28.02 -8.42
CA LYS A 272 -13.00 28.40 -9.81
C LYS A 272 -11.85 29.40 -9.87
N ALA A 273 -11.89 30.42 -9.03
CA ALA A 273 -10.80 31.38 -8.89
C ALA A 273 -9.65 30.75 -8.08
N PRO A 274 -8.39 30.82 -8.54
CA PRO A 274 -7.24 30.32 -7.79
C PRO A 274 -7.07 30.97 -6.40
N SER A 275 -7.50 32.23 -6.24
CA SER A 275 -7.47 32.95 -4.95
C SER A 275 -8.34 32.32 -3.87
N ASP A 276 -9.35 31.56 -4.25
CA ASP A 276 -10.37 31.02 -3.34
C ASP A 276 -10.06 29.57 -2.92
N ARG A 277 -8.95 29.02 -3.44
CA ARG A 277 -8.44 27.69 -3.10
C ARG A 277 -7.50 27.78 -1.89
N PRO A 278 -7.12 26.65 -1.25
CA PRO A 278 -5.90 26.62 -0.46
C PRO A 278 -4.73 27.18 -1.27
N GLN A 279 -3.96 28.11 -0.72
CA GLN A 279 -2.90 28.79 -1.46
C GLN A 279 -1.64 27.92 -1.58
N THR A 280 -1.50 26.95 -0.68
CA THR A 280 -0.40 25.99 -0.68
C THR A 280 -0.89 24.58 -0.38
N VAL A 281 -0.15 23.58 -0.84
CA VAL A 281 -0.39 22.17 -0.46
C VAL A 281 -0.13 21.94 1.04
N ALA A 282 0.67 22.80 1.68
CA ALA A 282 0.87 22.79 3.12
C ALA A 282 -0.44 23.06 3.89
N GLU A 283 -1.27 24.01 3.44
CA GLU A 283 -2.58 24.26 4.03
C GLU A 283 -3.50 23.05 3.95
N ILE A 284 -3.44 22.28 2.86
CA ILE A 284 -4.19 21.02 2.71
C ILE A 284 -3.68 20.00 3.74
N LEU A 285 -2.36 19.82 3.86
CA LEU A 285 -1.78 18.94 4.88
C LEU A 285 -2.22 19.33 6.30
N GLU A 286 -2.20 20.62 6.64
CA GLU A 286 -2.69 21.12 7.93
C GLU A 286 -4.17 20.82 8.14
N ALA A 287 -5.02 21.02 7.13
CA ALA A 287 -6.45 20.71 7.20
C ALA A 287 -6.73 19.21 7.35
N LEU A 288 -5.85 18.34 6.82
CA LEU A 288 -5.95 16.89 6.98
C LEU A 288 -5.52 16.40 8.37
N LYS A 289 -4.61 17.09 9.08
CA LYS A 289 -4.12 16.68 10.40
C LYS A 289 -5.21 16.29 11.41
N PRO A 290 -6.24 17.11 11.69
CA PRO A 290 -7.29 16.72 12.66
C PRO A 290 -8.07 15.48 12.21
N LEU A 291 -8.20 15.25 10.90
CA LEU A 291 -8.82 14.05 10.35
C LEU A 291 -7.89 12.84 10.48
N GLU A 292 -6.59 13.02 10.24
CA GLU A 292 -5.57 11.99 10.47
C GLU A 292 -5.45 11.62 11.95
N GLU A 293 -5.57 12.58 12.86
CA GLU A 293 -5.58 12.30 14.30
C GLU A 293 -6.85 11.57 14.70
N ARG A 294 -8.02 12.02 14.22
CA ARG A 294 -9.32 11.43 14.58
C ARG A 294 -9.55 10.05 13.96
N TYR A 295 -9.17 9.88 12.70
CA TYR A 295 -9.46 8.68 11.89
C TYR A 295 -8.21 7.85 11.58
N GLY A 296 -7.00 8.38 11.82
CA GLY A 296 -5.74 7.64 11.82
C GLY A 296 -5.30 7.14 13.20
N ALA A 297 -6.03 7.50 14.28
CA ALA A 297 -5.85 7.03 15.67
C ALA A 297 -6.03 5.50 15.90
N GLY A 298 -6.12 4.68 14.85
CA GLY A 298 -5.87 3.25 14.99
C GLY A 298 -4.46 2.94 15.54
N ARG A 299 -3.50 3.88 15.45
CA ARG A 299 -2.13 3.74 15.99
C ARG A 299 -1.87 4.43 17.35
N GLU A 300 -2.51 5.57 17.66
CA GLU A 300 -2.23 6.34 18.89
C GLU A 300 -3.03 5.87 20.12
N VAL A 301 -4.22 5.29 19.92
CA VAL A 301 -5.01 4.65 21.00
C VAL A 301 -4.23 3.47 21.60
N ALA A 302 -3.54 2.69 20.76
CA ALA A 302 -2.66 1.61 21.20
C ALA A 302 -1.49 2.14 22.08
N ARG A 303 -0.87 3.24 21.68
CA ARG A 303 0.28 3.84 22.38
C ARG A 303 -0.09 4.48 23.74
N ARG A 304 -1.28 5.06 23.85
CA ARG A 304 -1.79 5.67 25.10
C ARG A 304 -2.23 4.63 26.14
N ILE A 305 -2.74 3.48 25.70
CA ILE A 305 -3.06 2.34 26.57
C ILE A 305 -1.76 1.79 27.18
N GLU A 306 -0.72 1.63 26.36
CA GLU A 306 0.60 1.15 26.77
C GLU A 306 1.26 2.05 27.84
N ALA A 307 1.21 3.38 27.65
CA ALA A 307 1.78 4.36 28.58
C ALA A 307 0.99 4.54 29.90
N SER A 308 -0.28 4.12 29.93
CA SER A 308 -1.15 4.18 31.12
C SER A 308 -1.00 2.93 32.00
N LEU A 309 -0.72 1.78 31.38
CA LEU A 309 -0.48 0.51 32.07
C LEU A 309 0.87 0.46 32.81
N SER A 310 1.83 1.32 32.47
CA SER A 310 3.15 1.37 33.12
C SER A 310 3.21 2.17 34.43
N ARG A 311 2.15 2.91 34.80
CA ARG A 311 2.23 3.90 35.90
C ARG A 311 1.48 3.57 37.19
N ASN A 312 0.67 2.51 37.24
CA ASN A 312 0.00 2.10 38.46
C ASN A 312 -0.01 0.59 38.58
N LEU A 313 0.78 0.06 39.53
CA LEU A 313 0.47 -1.12 40.36
C LEU A 313 1.58 -1.32 41.40
N PRO A 314 1.22 -1.48 42.67
CA PRO A 314 1.67 -2.67 43.37
C PRO A 314 0.46 -3.56 43.65
N PHE A 315 0.57 -4.78 43.12
CA PHE A 315 -0.38 -5.87 43.28
C PHE A 315 -0.44 -6.34 44.74
N LYS A 316 -1.65 -6.59 45.25
CA LYS A 316 -1.87 -7.72 46.15
C LYS A 316 -3.26 -8.33 45.93
N SER A 317 -3.20 -9.54 45.38
CA SER A 317 -4.30 -10.48 45.17
C SER A 317 -4.69 -11.13 46.47
N ILE A 318 -6.00 -11.19 46.78
CA ILE A 318 -6.63 -12.22 47.61
C ILE A 318 -8.06 -12.46 47.08
N VAL A 319 -8.39 -13.72 46.80
CA VAL A 319 -9.73 -14.33 46.64
C VAL A 319 -9.68 -15.64 47.45
N PRO A 320 -10.78 -16.33 47.82
CA PRO A 320 -12.23 -16.08 47.58
C PRO A 320 -13.13 -16.38 48.82
N ASP A 321 -14.47 -16.29 48.72
CA ASP A 321 -15.36 -17.46 48.97
C ASP A 321 -16.85 -17.22 48.58
N LEU A 322 -17.55 -18.32 48.29
CA LEU A 322 -18.94 -18.43 47.81
C LEU A 322 -20.01 -18.34 48.90
N ALA A 323 -21.21 -17.82 48.56
CA ALA A 323 -22.52 -18.40 48.97
C ALA A 323 -23.68 -17.78 48.18
N ALA A 324 -24.68 -18.61 47.86
CA ALA A 324 -25.87 -18.33 47.05
C ALA A 324 -27.02 -17.69 47.85
N GLU A 325 -27.94 -16.99 47.15
CA GLU A 325 -29.41 -17.10 47.31
C GLU A 325 -30.18 -16.24 46.28
N THR A 326 -31.49 -16.51 46.21
CA THR A 326 -32.42 -16.58 45.07
C THR A 326 -33.26 -15.32 44.70
N ILE A 327 -33.62 -15.24 43.40
CA ILE A 327 -34.90 -14.76 42.75
C ILE A 327 -35.29 -13.26 42.87
N ASP A 328 -35.31 -12.51 41.74
CA ASP A 328 -36.54 -12.16 40.97
C ASP A 328 -36.28 -11.14 39.82
N SER A 329 -36.99 -11.36 38.70
CA SER A 329 -37.50 -10.39 37.72
C SER A 329 -36.60 -9.69 36.65
N GLN A 330 -36.94 -10.03 35.40
CA GLN A 330 -36.79 -9.30 34.12
C GLN A 330 -35.53 -9.49 33.24
N PRO A 331 -35.70 -9.68 31.91
CA PRO A 331 -34.59 -9.99 31.00
C PRO A 331 -33.83 -8.70 30.63
N LYS A 332 -32.61 -8.55 31.16
CA LYS A 332 -31.62 -7.58 30.70
C LYS A 332 -30.55 -8.30 29.88
N GLU A 333 -30.36 -7.78 28.67
CA GLU A 333 -29.12 -7.68 27.88
C GLU A 333 -28.03 -8.72 28.15
N SER A 334 -27.77 -9.57 27.16
CA SER A 334 -26.61 -10.47 27.11
C SER A 334 -25.32 -9.64 27.08
N GLU A 335 -24.64 -9.52 28.22
CA GLU A 335 -23.28 -9.03 28.33
C GLU A 335 -22.36 -9.84 27.42
N SER A 336 -21.61 -9.14 26.58
CA SER A 336 -20.84 -9.69 25.49
C SER A 336 -19.34 -9.48 25.80
N LEU A 337 -18.58 -10.59 25.82
CA LEU A 337 -17.14 -10.65 26.13
C LEU A 337 -16.30 -10.16 24.94
N SER A 338 -15.52 -9.11 25.15
CA SER A 338 -14.57 -8.57 24.18
C SER A 338 -13.52 -9.60 23.72
N THR A 339 -12.92 -9.38 22.54
CA THR A 339 -11.89 -10.29 21.97
C THR A 339 -10.67 -10.46 22.88
N ASP A 340 -10.34 -9.45 23.70
CA ASP A 340 -9.26 -9.52 24.69
C ASP A 340 -9.62 -10.39 25.90
N GLU A 341 -10.90 -10.43 26.29
CA GLU A 341 -11.38 -11.32 27.35
C GLU A 341 -11.38 -12.78 26.90
N VAL A 342 -11.74 -13.05 25.63
CA VAL A 342 -11.63 -14.39 25.04
C VAL A 342 -10.21 -14.93 25.21
N PHE A 343 -9.18 -14.14 24.88
CA PHE A 343 -7.78 -14.60 24.95
C PHE A 343 -7.26 -14.81 26.38
N ARG A 344 -7.72 -14.03 27.36
CA ARG A 344 -7.36 -14.21 28.77
C ARG A 344 -7.93 -15.49 29.38
N LEU A 345 -9.05 -15.97 28.84
CA LEU A 345 -9.75 -17.17 29.29
C LEU A 345 -9.29 -18.44 28.58
N VAL A 346 -8.47 -18.32 27.53
CA VAL A 346 -7.98 -19.49 26.79
C VAL A 346 -6.86 -20.19 27.54
N THR A 347 -7.06 -21.48 27.81
CA THR A 347 -6.06 -22.38 28.41
C THR A 347 -5.49 -23.34 27.37
N TRP A 348 -4.27 -23.83 27.62
CA TRP A 348 -3.67 -24.86 26.77
C TRP A 348 -4.56 -26.12 26.75
N PRO A 349 -4.79 -26.77 25.59
CA PRO A 349 -5.67 -27.93 25.54
C PRO A 349 -4.99 -29.10 26.23
N THR A 350 -5.71 -29.80 27.11
CA THR A 350 -5.21 -30.99 27.83
C THR A 350 -4.82 -32.14 26.90
N THR A 351 -5.35 -32.15 25.68
CA THR A 351 -5.05 -33.14 24.64
C THR A 351 -3.74 -32.87 23.90
N MET A 352 -3.14 -31.68 24.06
CA MET A 352 -1.89 -31.31 23.38
C MET A 352 -0.68 -31.48 24.31
N PRO A 353 0.45 -32.03 23.81
CA PRO A 353 1.62 -32.23 24.64
C PRO A 353 2.25 -30.91 25.08
N ILE A 354 2.86 -30.91 26.26
CA ILE A 354 3.66 -29.78 26.75
C ILE A 354 5.05 -29.86 26.11
N ALA A 355 5.18 -29.33 24.90
CA ALA A 355 6.40 -29.37 24.10
C ALA A 355 6.52 -28.09 23.26
N GLU A 356 7.71 -27.86 22.68
CA GLU A 356 7.92 -26.74 21.76
C GLU A 356 7.22 -26.99 20.42
N ILE A 357 5.94 -26.67 20.38
CA ILE A 357 5.07 -26.99 19.25
C ILE A 357 4.29 -25.77 18.80
N VAL A 358 3.87 -25.83 17.54
CA VAL A 358 2.96 -24.88 16.93
C VAL A 358 1.82 -25.63 16.24
N PHE A 359 0.58 -25.19 16.44
CA PHE A 359 -0.57 -25.75 15.74
C PHE A 359 -1.69 -24.73 15.53
N PRO A 360 -2.55 -24.93 14.53
CA PRO A 360 -3.63 -24.01 14.23
C PRO A 360 -4.88 -24.38 15.04
N LYS A 361 -5.61 -23.38 15.52
CA LYS A 361 -6.93 -23.59 16.13
C LYS A 361 -7.84 -22.43 15.79
N ALA A 362 -9.10 -22.73 15.51
CA ALA A 362 -10.11 -21.70 15.35
C ALA A 362 -10.71 -21.40 16.73
N LEU A 363 -10.85 -20.12 17.06
CA LEU A 363 -11.51 -19.69 18.30
C LEU A 363 -12.81 -18.96 17.98
N ALA A 364 -13.87 -19.26 18.71
CA ALA A 364 -15.10 -18.48 18.61
C ALA A 364 -14.93 -17.15 19.37
N SER A 365 -15.36 -16.05 18.75
CA SER A 365 -15.45 -14.72 19.35
C SER A 365 -16.78 -14.10 18.91
N GLU A 366 -17.18 -13.01 19.56
CA GLU A 366 -18.41 -12.27 19.27
C GLU A 366 -18.44 -11.71 17.86
N GLN A 367 -17.25 -11.34 17.34
CA GLN A 367 -17.08 -10.83 15.98
C GLN A 367 -16.94 -11.95 14.94
N GLY A 368 -17.13 -13.21 15.34
CA GLY A 368 -17.01 -14.39 14.50
C GLY A 368 -15.79 -15.27 14.85
N THR A 369 -15.51 -16.23 13.98
CA THR A 369 -14.39 -17.17 14.18
C THR A 369 -13.04 -16.49 13.94
N LEU A 370 -12.12 -16.63 14.88
CA LEU A 370 -10.75 -16.12 14.81
C LEU A 370 -9.79 -17.23 14.37
N ALA A 371 -8.96 -16.95 13.37
CA ALA A 371 -7.84 -17.80 13.01
C ALA A 371 -6.72 -17.61 14.04
N THR A 372 -6.31 -18.68 14.72
CA THR A 372 -5.25 -18.60 15.72
C THR A 372 -4.17 -19.64 15.51
N LEU A 373 -2.93 -19.26 15.80
CA LEU A 373 -1.75 -20.10 15.78
C LEU A 373 -1.23 -20.22 17.22
N TRP A 374 -1.32 -21.41 17.79
CA TRP A 374 -0.96 -21.66 19.18
C TRP A 374 0.48 -22.09 19.24
N VAL A 375 1.26 -21.40 20.06
CA VAL A 375 2.71 -21.54 20.12
C VAL A 375 3.10 -21.81 21.55
N MET A 376 3.73 -22.96 21.81
CA MET A 376 4.34 -23.24 23.11
C MET A 376 5.85 -23.14 23.00
N LEU A 377 6.45 -22.32 23.86
CA LEU A 377 7.88 -22.07 23.92
C LEU A 377 8.32 -21.89 25.38
N PRO A 378 9.61 -22.05 25.72
CA PRO A 378 10.13 -21.63 27.02
C PRO A 378 9.82 -20.15 27.27
N THR A 379 9.49 -19.77 28.50
CA THR A 379 9.14 -18.39 28.87
C THR A 379 10.20 -17.39 28.42
N ALA A 380 11.47 -17.69 28.68
CA ALA A 380 12.60 -16.86 28.23
C ALA A 380 12.66 -16.71 26.69
N GLU A 381 12.22 -17.71 25.94
CA GLU A 381 12.16 -17.60 24.48
C GLU A 381 10.98 -16.72 24.04
N ILE A 382 9.83 -16.76 24.72
CA ILE A 382 8.70 -15.87 24.41
C ILE A 382 9.08 -14.41 24.67
N GLU A 383 9.77 -14.13 25.78
CA GLU A 383 10.24 -12.80 26.16
C GLU A 383 11.16 -12.18 25.10
N LYS A 384 12.12 -12.96 24.58
CA LYS A 384 13.03 -12.56 23.48
C LYS A 384 12.31 -12.20 22.17
N ARG A 385 11.01 -12.53 22.04
CA ARG A 385 10.22 -12.32 20.82
C ARG A 385 8.97 -11.48 21.06
N MET A 386 8.91 -10.79 22.20
CA MET A 386 7.89 -9.76 22.47
C MET A 386 7.99 -8.62 21.45
N VAL A 387 9.23 -8.19 21.16
CA VAL A 387 9.57 -7.21 20.12
C VAL A 387 10.34 -7.94 19.02
N CYS A 388 9.66 -8.25 17.92
CA CYS A 388 10.24 -8.96 16.79
C CYS A 388 9.63 -8.52 15.46
N THR A 389 10.41 -8.65 14.39
CA THR A 389 9.91 -8.57 13.01
C THR A 389 9.17 -9.86 12.70
N ARG A 390 7.90 -9.74 12.30
CA ARG A 390 7.05 -10.88 11.95
C ARG A 390 6.98 -11.03 10.44
N TYR A 391 7.35 -12.20 9.94
CA TYR A 391 7.21 -12.58 8.54
C TYR A 391 6.32 -13.80 8.42
N ASN A 392 5.48 -13.84 7.39
CA ASN A 392 4.68 -15.02 7.10
C ASN A 392 4.62 -15.30 5.59
N GLN A 393 4.52 -16.58 5.27
CA GLN A 393 4.41 -17.06 3.90
C GLN A 393 3.61 -18.36 3.88
N PHE A 394 2.87 -18.57 2.79
CA PHE A 394 2.16 -19.82 2.55
C PHE A 394 2.69 -20.50 1.30
N LEU A 395 2.94 -21.80 1.39
CA LEU A 395 3.30 -22.66 0.25
C LEU A 395 2.24 -23.75 0.11
N PHE A 396 1.85 -24.05 -1.11
CA PHE A 396 0.89 -25.09 -1.41
C PHE A 396 1.53 -26.20 -2.24
N MET A 397 1.16 -27.43 -1.91
CA MET A 397 1.50 -28.62 -2.68
C MET A 397 0.20 -29.38 -2.96
N GLU A 398 -0.10 -29.62 -4.22
CA GLU A 398 -1.32 -30.32 -4.63
C GLU A 398 -1.15 -31.85 -4.58
N ALA A 399 -0.01 -32.37 -5.05
CA ALA A 399 0.29 -33.80 -5.13
C ALA A 399 1.56 -34.14 -4.34
N PRO A 400 1.65 -35.33 -3.71
CA PRO A 400 0.71 -36.46 -3.78
C PRO A 400 -0.52 -36.31 -2.86
N HIS A 401 -0.52 -35.31 -1.99
CA HIS A 401 -1.61 -35.01 -1.05
C HIS A 401 -1.74 -33.48 -0.84
N PRO A 402 -2.91 -32.87 -1.06
CA PRO A 402 -3.11 -31.42 -0.94
C PRO A 402 -2.77 -30.89 0.45
N MET A 403 -1.73 -30.06 0.55
CA MET A 403 -1.24 -29.54 1.82
C MET A 403 -0.72 -28.12 1.69
N VAL A 404 -1.00 -27.29 2.70
CA VAL A 404 -0.46 -25.94 2.82
C VAL A 404 0.54 -25.89 3.97
N LEU A 405 1.75 -25.42 3.71
CA LEU A 405 2.66 -24.94 4.73
C LEU A 405 2.30 -23.49 5.03
N TRP A 406 1.84 -23.23 6.24
CA TRP A 406 1.71 -21.92 6.85
C TRP A 406 2.97 -21.64 7.66
N LEU A 407 3.85 -20.80 7.12
CA LEU A 407 5.07 -20.39 7.79
C LEU A 407 4.85 -19.05 8.50
N THR A 408 5.21 -19.01 9.79
CA THR A 408 5.42 -17.76 10.53
C THR A 408 6.85 -17.71 11.05
N VAL A 409 7.52 -16.57 10.94
CA VAL A 409 8.88 -16.36 11.43
C VAL A 409 8.87 -15.14 12.34
N LEU A 410 9.35 -15.33 13.56
CA LEU A 410 9.58 -14.26 14.54
C LEU A 410 11.07 -13.97 14.56
N TYR A 411 11.48 -12.83 14.01
CA TYR A 411 12.88 -12.48 13.91
C TYR A 411 13.25 -11.36 14.90
N ASN A 412 14.27 -11.62 15.71
CA ASN A 412 14.86 -10.64 16.60
C ASN A 412 16.37 -10.65 16.34
N ARG A 413 17.00 -9.47 16.30
CA ARG A 413 18.42 -9.33 15.92
C ARG A 413 19.35 -10.07 16.88
N ASP A 414 19.16 -9.90 18.17
CA ASP A 414 20.07 -10.41 19.21
C ASP A 414 19.92 -11.93 19.42
N HIS A 415 18.81 -12.47 18.94
CA HIS A 415 18.39 -13.84 19.26
C HIS A 415 18.04 -14.66 18.02
N GLY A 416 18.21 -14.09 16.82
CA GLY A 416 17.93 -14.74 15.54
C GLY A 416 16.45 -15.07 15.27
N PRO A 417 16.17 -15.87 14.23
CA PRO A 417 14.84 -16.28 13.84
C PRO A 417 14.27 -17.41 14.71
N ARG A 418 13.00 -17.31 15.07
CA ARG A 418 12.19 -18.45 15.50
C ARG A 418 11.20 -18.83 14.40
N TRP A 419 11.41 -20.01 13.82
CA TRP A 419 10.56 -20.56 12.76
C TRP A 419 9.38 -21.32 13.36
N LEU A 420 8.18 -21.01 12.91
CA LEU A 420 6.92 -21.61 13.36
C LEU A 420 6.17 -22.19 12.14
N PRO A 421 6.64 -23.32 11.57
CA PRO A 421 5.97 -23.98 10.46
C PRO A 421 4.73 -24.76 10.95
N CYS A 422 3.59 -24.50 10.33
CA CYS A 422 2.34 -25.20 10.57
C CYS A 422 1.84 -25.81 9.26
N TYR A 423 1.37 -27.07 9.30
CA TYR A 423 0.93 -27.78 8.10
C TYR A 423 -0.59 -28.00 8.15
N LEU A 424 -1.28 -27.51 7.13
CA LEU A 424 -2.73 -27.67 6.97
C LEU A 424 -2.99 -28.76 5.94
N ASP A 425 -3.59 -29.85 6.39
CA ASP A 425 -4.14 -30.91 5.53
C ASP A 425 -5.45 -30.42 4.90
N LEU A 426 -5.45 -30.23 3.57
CA LEU A 426 -6.63 -29.75 2.84
C LEU A 426 -7.60 -30.89 2.44
N LYS A 427 -7.28 -32.15 2.73
CA LYS A 427 -8.23 -33.27 2.70
C LYS A 427 -9.02 -33.38 4.01
N ALA A 428 -8.45 -32.96 5.12
CA ALA A 428 -9.17 -32.84 6.38
C ALA A 428 -10.05 -31.58 6.41
N ALA A 429 -11.29 -31.71 6.89
CA ALA A 429 -12.21 -30.57 7.02
C ALA A 429 -11.64 -29.41 7.88
N PRO A 430 -10.97 -29.67 9.04
CA PRO A 430 -10.37 -28.60 9.83
C PRO A 430 -9.30 -27.80 9.08
N GLY A 431 -8.45 -28.45 8.28
CA GLY A 431 -7.40 -27.76 7.54
C GLY A 431 -7.96 -26.88 6.41
N ARG A 432 -8.98 -27.36 5.69
CA ARG A 432 -9.72 -26.54 4.71
C ARG A 432 -10.39 -25.33 5.35
N GLN A 433 -11.10 -25.54 6.46
CA GLN A 433 -11.78 -24.47 7.18
C GLN A 433 -10.79 -23.42 7.67
N MET A 434 -9.63 -23.84 8.19
CA MET A 434 -8.57 -22.93 8.61
C MET A 434 -7.99 -22.14 7.43
N ALA A 435 -7.68 -22.79 6.30
CA ALA A 435 -7.18 -22.11 5.11
C ALA A 435 -8.20 -21.07 4.58
N MET A 436 -9.48 -21.45 4.53
CA MET A 436 -10.56 -20.53 4.13
C MET A 436 -10.72 -19.37 5.12
N LEU A 437 -10.60 -19.65 6.43
CA LEU A 437 -10.69 -18.64 7.47
C LEU A 437 -9.55 -17.63 7.36
N LEU A 438 -8.30 -18.10 7.24
CA LEU A 438 -7.12 -17.26 7.02
C LEU A 438 -7.26 -16.38 5.77
N GLY A 439 -7.73 -16.97 4.67
CA GLY A 439 -7.96 -16.24 3.42
C GLY A 439 -9.12 -15.24 3.48
N LYS A 440 -10.12 -15.47 4.34
CA LYS A 440 -11.26 -14.55 4.57
C LYS A 440 -10.90 -13.41 5.51
N THR A 441 -10.23 -13.70 6.62
CA THR A 441 -9.90 -12.69 7.65
C THR A 441 -8.71 -11.84 7.25
N GLY A 442 -7.77 -12.38 6.46
CA GLY A 442 -6.52 -11.71 6.09
C GLY A 442 -5.59 -11.42 7.27
N LYS A 443 -5.87 -12.03 8.43
CA LYS A 443 -5.10 -11.91 9.66
C LYS A 443 -5.30 -13.13 10.56
N TYR A 444 -4.33 -13.40 11.41
CA TYR A 444 -4.40 -14.41 12.46
C TYR A 444 -3.69 -13.94 13.72
N ASN A 445 -4.03 -14.55 14.85
CA ASN A 445 -3.41 -14.26 16.14
C ASN A 445 -2.50 -15.41 16.57
N LEU A 446 -1.26 -15.10 16.93
CA LEU A 446 -0.35 -16.01 17.61
C LEU A 446 -0.63 -15.94 19.11
N LEU A 447 -0.95 -17.08 19.72
CA LEU A 447 -1.16 -17.20 21.17
C LEU A 447 0.03 -17.96 21.75
N PHE A 448 0.74 -17.33 22.69
CA PHE A 448 1.93 -17.88 23.30
C PHE A 448 1.65 -18.47 24.67
N PHE A 449 2.04 -19.73 24.86
CA PHE A 449 1.89 -20.46 26.11
C PHE A 449 3.27 -20.86 26.64
N PRO A 450 3.60 -20.53 27.90
CA PRO A 450 4.90 -20.88 28.46
C PRO A 450 4.92 -22.37 28.80
N LYS A 451 5.99 -23.06 28.38
CA LYS A 451 6.20 -24.48 28.70
C LYS A 451 6.23 -24.76 30.21
N GLN A 452 6.72 -23.81 31.00
CA GLN A 452 6.86 -23.92 32.47
C GLN A 452 5.55 -23.70 33.24
N ALA A 453 4.53 -23.09 32.62
CA ALA A 453 3.25 -22.76 33.23
C ALA A 453 2.13 -22.87 32.20
N ALA A 454 1.87 -24.10 31.72
CA ALA A 454 0.97 -24.40 30.59
C ALA A 454 -0.54 -24.09 30.83
N GLY A 455 -0.88 -23.23 31.79
CA GLY A 455 -2.25 -22.90 32.15
C GLY A 455 -2.86 -21.76 31.36
N GLN A 456 -2.11 -20.70 31.04
CA GLN A 456 -2.65 -19.46 30.48
C GLN A 456 -1.82 -18.92 29.32
N CYS A 457 -2.51 -18.32 28.34
CA CYS A 457 -1.87 -17.54 27.29
C CYS A 457 -1.21 -16.30 27.92
N ILE A 458 0.09 -16.12 27.70
CA ILE A 458 0.86 -15.01 28.30
C ILE A 458 1.12 -13.86 27.32
N ASN A 459 0.96 -14.10 26.01
CA ASN A 459 1.13 -13.08 24.99
C ASN A 459 0.28 -13.42 23.76
N VAL A 460 -0.28 -12.39 23.14
CA VAL A 460 -1.00 -12.48 21.87
C VAL A 460 -0.39 -11.50 20.88
N GLN A 461 -0.05 -11.99 19.70
CA GLN A 461 0.46 -11.15 18.62
C GLN A 461 -0.37 -11.32 17.36
N THR A 462 -0.72 -10.23 16.69
CA THR A 462 -1.48 -10.30 15.43
C THR A 462 -0.54 -10.23 14.23
N ALA A 463 -0.78 -11.09 13.25
CA ALA A 463 -0.07 -11.08 11.98
C ALA A 463 -1.08 -10.92 10.82
N SER A 464 -0.80 -9.97 9.94
CA SER A 464 -1.55 -9.76 8.70
C SER A 464 -1.00 -10.63 7.59
N ILE A 465 -1.89 -11.13 6.73
CA ILE A 465 -1.55 -11.93 5.55
C ILE A 465 -1.66 -11.02 4.33
N ALA A 466 -0.68 -11.07 3.43
CA ALA A 466 -0.72 -10.32 2.18
C ALA A 466 -1.95 -10.71 1.33
N LEU A 467 -2.65 -9.75 0.72
CA LEU A 467 -3.90 -9.99 -0.02
C LEU A 467 -3.76 -11.05 -1.13
N GLY A 468 -2.60 -11.11 -1.79
CA GLY A 468 -2.29 -12.16 -2.78
C GLY A 468 -2.30 -13.56 -2.15
N GLN A 469 -1.72 -13.72 -0.96
CA GLN A 469 -1.75 -14.97 -0.22
C GLN A 469 -3.16 -15.27 0.34
N CYS A 470 -3.94 -14.26 0.71
CA CYS A 470 -5.35 -14.45 1.09
C CYS A 470 -6.20 -15.03 -0.04
N LYS A 471 -6.00 -14.53 -1.27
CA LYS A 471 -6.66 -15.09 -2.47
C LYS A 471 -6.24 -16.55 -2.70
N LEU A 472 -4.93 -16.80 -2.71
CA LEU A 472 -4.40 -18.16 -2.89
C LEU A 472 -4.92 -19.15 -1.84
N LEU A 473 -4.99 -18.76 -0.56
CA LEU A 473 -5.54 -19.60 0.51
C LEU A 473 -7.01 -19.98 0.29
N ARG A 474 -7.83 -19.05 -0.19
CA ARG A 474 -9.23 -19.34 -0.57
C ARG A 474 -9.28 -20.29 -1.76
N ASP A 475 -8.48 -20.04 -2.79
CA ASP A 475 -8.43 -20.88 -3.98
C ASP A 475 -7.99 -22.30 -3.63
N TRP A 476 -6.91 -22.47 -2.85
CA TRP A 476 -6.41 -23.78 -2.42
C TRP A 476 -7.40 -24.52 -1.51
N SER A 477 -8.16 -23.81 -0.67
CA SER A 477 -9.18 -24.45 0.17
C SER A 477 -10.28 -25.15 -0.64
N ASN A 478 -10.56 -24.66 -1.86
CA ASN A 478 -11.53 -25.24 -2.79
C ASN A 478 -10.97 -26.43 -3.59
N VAL A 479 -9.65 -26.49 -3.80
CA VAL A 479 -8.98 -27.59 -4.53
C VAL A 479 -9.05 -28.91 -3.73
N GLY A 480 -8.97 -28.86 -2.40
CA GLY A 480 -8.97 -30.05 -1.55
C GLY A 480 -10.21 -30.97 -1.70
N SER A 481 -11.35 -30.42 -2.14
CA SER A 481 -12.60 -31.18 -2.36
C SER A 481 -12.67 -31.98 -3.65
N SER A 482 -11.90 -31.63 -4.70
CA SER A 482 -12.08 -32.18 -6.05
C SER A 482 -10.99 -33.16 -6.50
N THR A 483 -9.82 -33.19 -5.86
CA THR A 483 -8.67 -33.98 -6.35
C THR A 483 -8.73 -35.45 -5.90
N GLN A 484 -8.57 -36.42 -6.81
CA GLN A 484 -8.26 -37.81 -6.45
C GLN A 484 -6.77 -37.88 -6.07
N SER A 485 -6.45 -37.97 -4.77
CA SER A 485 -5.08 -37.93 -4.25
C SER A 485 -4.79 -39.14 -3.35
N GLN A 486 -3.53 -39.54 -3.23
CA GLN A 486 -3.15 -40.64 -2.33
C GLN A 486 -3.27 -40.20 -0.85
N PRO A 487 -3.70 -41.09 0.07
CA PRO A 487 -3.91 -40.76 1.48
C PRO A 487 -2.60 -40.77 2.27
N VAL A 488 -1.55 -40.12 1.77
CA VAL A 488 -0.22 -40.11 2.38
C VAL A 488 0.22 -38.66 2.69
N PRO A 489 -0.36 -38.00 3.71
CA PRO A 489 -0.05 -36.60 4.04
C PRO A 489 1.41 -36.38 4.43
N GLU A 490 2.07 -37.39 4.99
CA GLU A 490 3.45 -37.26 5.48
C GLU A 490 4.46 -37.01 4.35
N VAL A 491 4.21 -37.52 3.15
CA VAL A 491 5.09 -37.28 1.98
C VAL A 491 5.03 -35.82 1.56
N SER A 492 3.83 -35.24 1.40
CA SER A 492 3.68 -33.81 1.08
C SER A 492 4.28 -32.92 2.16
N LYS A 493 4.10 -33.29 3.43
CA LYS A 493 4.72 -32.59 4.57
C LYS A 493 6.24 -32.60 4.48
N ASN A 494 6.85 -33.74 4.15
CA ASN A 494 8.30 -33.86 4.01
C ASN A 494 8.84 -33.05 2.83
N HIS A 495 8.15 -33.01 1.69
CA HIS A 495 8.54 -32.14 0.58
C HIS A 495 8.44 -30.65 0.96
N LEU A 496 7.37 -30.24 1.64
CA LEU A 496 7.21 -28.87 2.12
C LEU A 496 8.26 -28.49 3.17
N LYS A 497 8.68 -29.43 4.02
CA LYS A 497 9.84 -29.25 4.93
C LYS A 497 11.13 -28.99 4.13
N ALA A 498 11.43 -29.82 3.12
CA ALA A 498 12.62 -29.63 2.29
C ALA A 498 12.59 -28.29 1.53
N ALA A 499 11.43 -27.91 0.98
CA ALA A 499 11.25 -26.60 0.35
C ALA A 499 11.47 -25.44 1.32
N LEU A 500 11.01 -25.58 2.58
CA LEU A 500 11.25 -24.60 3.62
C LEU A 500 12.75 -24.43 3.92
N GLU A 501 13.51 -25.52 4.08
CA GLU A 501 14.96 -25.44 4.34
C GLU A 501 15.70 -24.67 3.24
N THR A 502 15.33 -24.87 1.96
CA THR A 502 15.89 -24.13 0.82
C THR A 502 15.53 -22.63 0.85
N LEU A 503 14.38 -22.27 1.42
CA LEU A 503 13.92 -20.89 1.50
C LEU A 503 14.47 -20.13 2.73
N LYS A 504 14.84 -20.83 3.81
CA LYS A 504 15.29 -20.19 5.05
C LYS A 504 16.42 -19.17 4.84
N PRO A 505 17.51 -19.45 4.08
CA PRO A 505 18.58 -18.46 3.89
C PRO A 505 18.09 -17.19 3.19
N LYS A 506 17.21 -17.33 2.19
CA LYS A 506 16.64 -16.20 1.44
C LYS A 506 15.72 -15.35 2.32
N ILE A 507 14.90 -15.99 3.14
CA ILE A 507 14.03 -15.31 4.11
C ILE A 507 14.88 -14.61 5.17
N LEU A 508 15.96 -15.22 5.66
CA LEU A 508 16.86 -14.60 6.63
C LEU A 508 17.56 -13.38 6.09
N MET A 509 18.15 -13.47 4.90
CA MET A 509 18.78 -12.34 4.23
C MET A 509 17.79 -11.18 4.03
N LYS A 510 16.52 -11.50 3.70
CA LYS A 510 15.45 -10.49 3.63
C LYS A 510 15.17 -9.85 4.99
N LEU A 511 15.15 -10.63 6.08
CA LEU A 511 14.87 -10.12 7.43
C LEU A 511 16.02 -9.32 8.03
N GLU A 512 17.27 -9.72 7.75
CA GLU A 512 18.49 -9.01 8.15
C GLU A 512 18.58 -7.64 7.44
N SER A 513 18.34 -7.60 6.13
CA SER A 513 18.43 -6.35 5.33
C SER A 513 17.35 -5.31 5.65
N ILE A 514 16.19 -5.72 6.18
CA ILE A 514 15.16 -4.80 6.69
C ILE A 514 15.67 -4.03 7.92
N HIS A 515 16.60 -4.61 8.69
CA HIS A 515 17.10 -4.01 9.93
C HIS A 515 18.33 -3.11 9.72
N GLU A 516 19.23 -3.45 8.79
CA GLU A 516 20.43 -2.64 8.49
C GLU A 516 20.09 -1.23 7.98
N LYS A 517 19.00 -1.07 7.22
CA LYS A 517 18.55 0.25 6.72
C LYS A 517 18.02 1.18 7.82
N GLY A 518 17.78 0.66 9.02
CA GLY A 518 17.31 1.44 10.18
C GLY A 518 18.42 2.06 11.04
N GLU A 519 19.67 1.61 10.95
CA GLU A 519 20.78 2.09 11.81
C GLU A 519 21.63 3.20 11.17
N ASP A 520 21.71 3.27 9.84
CA ASP A 520 22.39 4.38 9.14
C ASP A 520 21.69 5.73 9.36
N SER A 521 20.46 5.73 9.88
CA SER A 521 19.70 6.94 10.21
C SER A 521 19.77 7.36 11.69
N LEU A 522 20.44 6.58 12.55
CA LEU A 522 20.57 6.87 13.99
C LEU A 522 22.01 7.11 14.45
N SER A 523 23.01 6.94 13.57
CA SER A 523 24.44 7.12 13.88
C SER A 523 25.03 8.47 13.41
N GLN A 524 24.20 9.41 12.94
CA GLN A 524 24.59 10.79 12.59
C GLN A 524 23.82 11.86 13.37
N VAL A 525 23.72 11.72 14.70
CA VAL A 525 23.31 12.83 15.58
C VAL A 525 24.36 13.05 16.67
#